data_AF-A0A7C7NQN2-F1
#
_entry.id   AF-A0A7C7NQN2-F1
#
_cell.length_a   1.000
_cell.length_b   1.000
_cell.length_c   1.000
_cell.angle_alpha   90.00
_cell.angle_beta   90.00
_cell.angle_gamma   90.00
#
_symmetry.space_group_name_H-M   'P 1'
#
loop_
_entity.id
_entity.type
_entity.pdbx_description
1 polymer ?
#
loop_
_entity_poly.entity_id
_entity_poly.type
_entity_poly.pdbx_seq_one_letter_code
_entity_poly.pdbx_strand_id
1 'polypeptide(L)'
;MKLAVVLNPENGTCKKTLSFLYQFFQKGYSIEEVILVLENTYHAEKWVLSLSMPLSKEEIETIKKRYQQKILSEWEALSGNTNLPLKVEVNESFKVVSSLAQKEIDFLILGCLENKNLCKLIEKLDIPTLIVKN
;
A
#
# COMPACT_ATOMS: atom_id res chain seq x y z
N MET A 1 7.57 15.38 -10.61
CA MET A 1 6.81 14.13 -10.82
C MET A 1 6.09 13.77 -9.53
N LYS A 2 4.76 13.64 -9.63
CA LYS A 2 3.85 13.19 -8.57
C LYS A 2 3.88 11.67 -8.48
N LEU A 3 4.19 11.14 -7.30
CA LEU A 3 4.40 9.73 -7.06
C LEU A 3 3.39 9.21 -6.04
N ALA A 4 2.74 8.11 -6.37
CA ALA A 4 1.89 7.35 -5.46
C ALA A 4 2.49 5.96 -5.20
N VAL A 5 2.26 5.44 -4.00
CA VAL A 5 2.72 4.11 -3.60
C VAL A 5 1.56 3.30 -3.06
N VAL A 6 1.45 2.05 -3.49
CA VAL A 6 0.55 1.07 -2.91
C VAL A 6 1.36 -0.08 -2.32
N LEU A 7 1.16 -0.34 -1.03
CA LEU A 7 1.85 -1.37 -0.27
C LEU A 7 0.83 -2.31 0.35
N ASN A 8 1.07 -3.63 0.31
CA ASN A 8 0.37 -4.55 1.20
C ASN A 8 1.35 -5.09 2.27
N PRO A 9 1.38 -4.49 3.48
CA PRO A 9 2.32 -4.85 4.53
C PRO A 9 2.00 -6.19 5.23
N GLU A 10 0.87 -6.83 4.91
CA GLU A 10 0.50 -8.16 5.41
C GLU A 10 1.32 -9.27 4.71
N ASN A 11 1.87 -8.97 3.53
CA ASN A 11 2.66 -9.91 2.73
C ASN A 11 4.18 -9.79 2.96
N GLY A 12 4.64 -8.95 3.89
CA GLY A 12 6.07 -8.80 4.18
C GLY A 12 6.45 -7.50 4.88
N THR A 13 7.74 -7.15 4.82
CA THR A 13 8.29 -5.94 5.47
C THR A 13 8.30 -4.71 4.56
N CYS A 14 8.15 -4.87 3.25
CA CYS A 14 8.17 -3.78 2.26
C CYS A 14 9.43 -2.91 2.26
N LYS A 15 10.51 -3.38 2.89
CA LYS A 15 11.79 -2.67 2.99
C LYS A 15 12.33 -2.24 1.64
N LYS A 16 12.38 -3.15 0.66
CA LYS A 16 12.86 -2.84 -0.69
C LYS A 16 12.06 -1.71 -1.34
N THR A 17 10.74 -1.74 -1.22
CA THR A 17 9.87 -0.70 -1.78
C THR A 17 10.06 0.63 -1.08
N LEU A 18 10.17 0.64 0.25
CA LEU A 18 10.45 1.84 1.03
C LEU A 18 11.83 2.42 0.71
N SER A 19 12.84 1.57 0.46
CA SER A 19 14.16 2.02 0.00
C SER A 19 14.09 2.69 -1.37
N PHE A 20 13.33 2.13 -2.33
CA PHE A 20 13.11 2.79 -3.61
C PHE A 20 12.37 4.11 -3.45
N LEU A 21 11.29 4.14 -2.67
CA LEU A 21 10.56 5.36 -2.37
C LEU A 21 11.47 6.46 -1.81
N TYR A 22 12.34 6.09 -0.87
CA TYR A 22 13.31 7.01 -0.29
C TYR A 22 14.31 7.55 -1.32
N GLN A 23 14.79 6.70 -2.24
CA GLN A 23 15.65 7.15 -3.34
C GLN A 23 14.93 8.13 -4.27
N PHE A 24 13.65 7.92 -4.57
CA PHE A 24 12.86 8.88 -5.37
C PHE A 24 12.63 10.19 -4.63
N PHE A 25 12.33 10.13 -3.33
CA PHE A 25 12.22 11.29 -2.47
C PHE A 25 13.50 12.14 -2.49
N GLN A 26 14.67 11.51 -2.33
CA GLN A 26 15.97 12.20 -2.41
C GLN A 26 16.24 12.83 -3.79
N LYS A 27 15.65 12.28 -4.85
CA LYS A 27 15.72 12.84 -6.22
C LYS A 27 14.72 13.97 -6.48
N GLY A 28 13.96 14.40 -5.47
CA GLY A 28 13.01 15.52 -5.55
C GLY A 28 11.63 15.13 -6.11
N TYR A 29 11.27 13.85 -6.08
CA TYR A 29 9.91 13.42 -6.43
C TYR A 29 8.94 13.81 -5.31
N SER A 30 7.76 14.31 -5.67
CA SER A 30 6.68 14.61 -4.71
C SER A 30 5.95 13.31 -4.38
N ILE A 31 5.98 12.88 -3.12
CA ILE A 31 5.17 11.75 -2.65
C ILE A 31 3.79 12.31 -2.32
N GLU A 32 2.80 12.04 -3.18
CA GLU A 32 1.43 12.53 -2.98
C GLU A 32 0.68 11.66 -1.96
N GLU A 33 0.82 10.34 -2.07
CA GLU A 33 0.09 9.41 -1.21
C GLU A 33 0.81 8.05 -1.12
N VAL A 34 0.83 7.48 0.09
CA VAL A 34 1.24 6.10 0.35
C VAL A 34 0.03 5.35 0.92
N ILE A 35 -0.51 4.40 0.15
CA ILE A 35 -1.67 3.62 0.58
C ILE A 35 -1.22 2.24 1.05
N LEU A 36 -1.48 1.93 2.31
CA LEU A 36 -1.38 0.59 2.87
C LEU A 36 -2.69 -0.15 2.64
N VAL A 37 -2.67 -1.20 1.83
CA VAL A 37 -3.82 -2.05 1.55
C VAL A 37 -3.74 -3.31 2.40
N LEU A 38 -4.74 -3.52 3.24
CA LEU A 38 -4.88 -4.69 4.11
C LEU A 38 -5.87 -5.68 3.48
N GLU A 39 -5.42 -6.37 2.44
CA GLU A 39 -6.23 -7.28 1.63
C GLU A 39 -6.58 -8.57 2.38
N ASN A 40 -5.68 -9.12 3.19
CA ASN A 40 -5.96 -10.30 4.02
C ASN A 40 -6.97 -9.96 5.12
N THR A 41 -6.85 -8.79 5.73
CA THR A 41 -7.87 -8.28 6.68
C THR A 41 -9.23 -8.12 6.00
N TYR A 42 -9.26 -7.59 4.78
CA TYR A 42 -10.50 -7.47 4.00
C TYR A 42 -11.14 -8.83 3.69
N HIS A 43 -10.33 -9.80 3.28
CA HIS A 43 -10.81 -11.15 3.06
C HIS A 43 -11.31 -11.78 4.36
N ALA A 44 -10.57 -11.64 5.46
CA ALA A 44 -10.99 -12.14 6.76
C ALA A 44 -12.35 -11.58 7.17
N GLU A 45 -12.58 -10.27 7.03
CA GLU A 45 -13.89 -9.65 7.30
C GLU A 45 -15.01 -10.33 6.49
N LYS A 46 -14.80 -10.55 5.18
CA LYS A 46 -15.77 -11.25 4.32
C LYS A 46 -16.01 -12.71 4.71
N TRP A 47 -14.95 -13.45 4.99
CA TRP A 47 -15.03 -14.85 5.42
C TRP A 47 -15.75 -14.98 6.75
N VAL A 48 -15.45 -14.10 7.67
CA VAL A 48 -16.01 -14.08 9.01
C VAL A 48 -17.50 -13.68 8.97
N LEU A 49 -17.90 -12.79 8.06
CA LEU A 49 -19.33 -12.53 7.77
C LEU A 49 -20.04 -13.80 7.28
N SER A 50 -19.39 -14.62 6.44
CA SER A 50 -19.96 -15.89 5.99
C SER A 50 -20.11 -16.93 7.10
N LEU A 51 -19.34 -16.80 8.19
CA LEU A 51 -19.38 -17.64 9.39
C LEU A 51 -20.12 -17.02 10.57
N SER A 52 -20.74 -15.84 10.39
CA SER A 52 -21.46 -15.08 11.43
C SER A 52 -20.63 -14.70 12.68
N MET A 53 -19.32 -14.50 12.54
CA MET A 53 -18.44 -14.14 13.66
C MET A 53 -17.70 -12.78 13.47
N PRO A 54 -18.37 -11.72 12.96
CA PRO A 54 -17.72 -10.52 12.39
C PRO A 54 -16.57 -9.98 13.23
N LEU A 55 -15.45 -9.65 12.58
CA LEU A 55 -14.41 -8.84 13.20
C LEU A 55 -15.04 -7.53 13.66
N SER A 56 -14.81 -7.16 14.91
CA SER A 56 -15.27 -5.91 15.46
C SER A 56 -14.55 -4.73 14.79
N LYS A 57 -15.21 -3.57 14.76
CA LYS A 57 -14.57 -2.34 14.26
C LYS A 57 -13.30 -1.99 15.03
N GLU A 58 -13.26 -2.29 16.32
CA GLU A 58 -12.10 -2.05 17.20
C GLU A 58 -10.90 -2.93 16.81
N GLU A 59 -11.14 -4.20 16.47
CA GLU A 59 -10.09 -5.10 15.97
C GLU A 59 -9.51 -4.58 14.65
N ILE A 60 -10.37 -4.16 13.72
CA ILE A 60 -9.93 -3.61 12.43
C ILE A 60 -9.08 -2.35 12.63
N GLU A 61 -9.51 -1.42 13.48
CA GLU A 61 -8.74 -0.20 13.77
C GLU A 61 -7.41 -0.52 14.46
N THR A 62 -7.38 -1.52 15.34
CA THR A 62 -6.14 -2.00 15.96
C THR A 62 -5.17 -2.57 14.93
N ILE A 63 -5.68 -3.35 13.98
CA ILE A 63 -4.88 -3.91 12.88
C ILE A 63 -4.33 -2.78 11.99
N LYS A 64 -5.17 -1.81 11.59
CA LYS A 64 -4.75 -0.64 10.81
C LYS A 64 -3.60 0.11 11.49
N LYS A 65 -3.77 0.44 12.77
CA LYS A 65 -2.74 1.13 13.56
C LYS A 65 -1.44 0.34 13.63
N ARG A 66 -1.51 -0.98 13.83
CA ARG A 66 -0.33 -1.86 13.89
C ARG A 66 0.49 -1.78 12.59
N TYR A 67 -0.17 -1.93 11.44
CA TYR A 67 0.53 -1.89 10.15
C TYR A 67 1.01 -0.49 9.76
N GLN A 68 0.24 0.54 10.11
CA GLN A 68 0.68 1.93 9.96
C GLN A 68 1.97 2.19 10.75
N GLN A 69 2.00 1.83 12.04
CA GLN A 69 3.18 1.99 12.89
C GLN A 69 4.38 1.20 12.36
N LYS A 70 4.16 -0.03 11.88
CA LYS A 70 5.21 -0.84 11.25
C LYS A 70 5.86 -0.11 10.07
N ILE A 71 5.07 0.44 9.15
CA ILE A 71 5.61 1.14 7.98
C ILE A 71 6.28 2.47 8.35
N LEU A 72 5.69 3.23 9.29
CA LEU A 72 6.30 4.47 9.75
C LEU A 72 7.65 4.23 10.44
N SER A 73 7.78 3.18 11.24
CA SER A 73 9.05 2.82 11.88
C SER A 73 10.12 2.42 10.85
N GLU A 74 9.75 1.65 9.83
CA GLU A 74 10.67 1.29 8.73
C GLU A 74 11.07 2.52 7.90
N TRP A 75 10.14 3.45 7.68
CA TRP A 75 10.42 4.72 7.00
C TRP A 75 11.34 5.62 7.82
N GLU A 76 11.12 5.73 9.13
CA GLU A 76 11.95 6.51 10.05
C GLU A 76 13.39 5.97 10.08
N ALA A 77 13.55 4.64 10.11
CA ALA A 77 14.86 4.00 10.05
C ALA A 77 15.63 4.32 8.75
N LEU A 78 14.93 4.60 7.64
CA LEU A 78 15.54 4.93 6.35
C LEU A 78 15.78 6.43 6.16
N SER A 79 14.81 7.26 6.55
CA SER A 79 14.75 8.68 6.21
C SER A 79 15.10 9.62 7.37
N GLY A 80 15.15 9.10 8.61
CA GLY A 80 15.27 9.90 9.82
C GLY A 80 14.04 10.76 10.13
N ASN A 81 12.92 10.55 9.43
CA ASN A 81 11.67 11.27 9.66
C ASN A 81 10.45 10.33 9.63
N THR A 82 9.35 10.77 10.23
CA THR A 82 8.07 10.03 10.24
C THR A 82 7.02 10.68 9.33
N ASN A 83 7.39 11.74 8.59
CA ASN A 83 6.46 12.51 7.78
C ASN A 83 6.25 11.83 6.42
N LEU A 84 5.28 10.93 6.38
CA LEU A 84 4.86 10.21 5.18
C LEU A 84 3.34 10.38 5.01
N PRO A 85 2.82 10.83 3.85
CA PRO A 85 1.39 11.01 3.61
C PRO A 85 0.70 9.64 3.45
N LEU A 86 0.56 8.94 4.57
CA LEU A 86 0.17 7.55 4.63
C LEU A 86 -1.30 7.39 4.96
N LYS A 87 -1.99 6.56 4.17
CA LYS A 87 -3.38 6.15 4.34
C LYS A 87 -3.46 4.64 4.47
N VAL A 88 -4.39 4.14 5.29
CA VAL A 88 -4.65 2.70 5.42
C VAL A 88 -6.04 2.38 4.90
N GLU A 89 -6.13 1.40 4.00
CA GLU A 89 -7.37 0.92 3.42
C GLU A 89 -7.51 -0.60 3.61
N VAL A 90 -8.66 -1.04 4.11
CA VAL A 90 -9.04 -2.46 4.17
C VAL A 90 -9.88 -2.74 2.93
N ASN A 91 -9.23 -3.20 1.87
CA ASN A 91 -9.85 -3.37 0.55
C ASN A 91 -9.03 -4.34 -0.32
N GLU A 92 -9.53 -4.64 -1.52
CA GLU A 92 -8.79 -5.37 -2.55
C GLU A 92 -7.75 -4.45 -3.19
N SER A 93 -6.51 -4.91 -3.30
CA SER A 93 -5.39 -4.14 -3.89
C SER A 93 -5.75 -3.64 -5.30
N PHE A 94 -6.48 -4.46 -6.06
CA PHE A 94 -6.95 -4.12 -7.41
C PHE A 94 -7.80 -2.85 -7.44
N LYS A 95 -8.73 -2.68 -6.49
CA LYS A 95 -9.64 -1.52 -6.46
C LYS A 95 -8.90 -0.24 -6.08
N VAL A 96 -7.99 -0.35 -5.12
CA VAL A 96 -7.17 0.79 -4.66
C VAL A 96 -6.26 1.28 -5.78
N VAL A 97 -5.60 0.37 -6.49
CA VAL A 97 -4.74 0.79 -7.60
C VAL A 97 -5.56 1.37 -8.75
N SER A 98 -6.75 0.81 -9.03
CA SER A 98 -7.63 1.34 -10.08
C SER A 98 -8.16 2.75 -9.76
N SER A 99 -8.40 3.08 -8.49
CA SER A 99 -8.84 4.43 -8.10
C SER A 99 -7.70 5.45 -8.18
N LEU A 100 -6.46 5.05 -7.90
CA LEU A 100 -5.28 5.88 -8.10
C LEU A 100 -5.02 6.19 -9.57
N ALA A 101 -5.36 5.25 -10.47
CA ALA A 101 -5.22 5.47 -11.91
C ALA A 101 -6.10 6.61 -12.45
N GLN A 102 -7.13 7.01 -11.71
CA GLN A 102 -8.03 8.12 -12.06
C GLN A 102 -7.53 9.46 -11.51
N LYS A 103 -6.48 9.48 -10.70
CA LYS A 103 -5.87 10.70 -10.16
C LYS A 103 -4.75 11.20 -11.07
N GLU A 104 -4.41 12.48 -10.95
CA GLU A 104 -3.23 13.06 -11.60
C GLU A 104 -1.94 12.59 -10.90
N ILE A 105 -1.49 11.37 -11.21
CA ILE A 105 -0.21 10.82 -10.74
C ILE A 105 0.69 10.51 -11.95
N ASP A 106 1.98 10.84 -11.83
CA ASP A 106 2.95 10.64 -12.92
C ASP A 106 3.65 9.28 -12.83
N PHE A 107 3.71 8.71 -11.61
CA PHE A 107 4.43 7.47 -11.34
C PHE A 107 3.79 6.69 -10.20
N LEU A 108 3.68 5.38 -10.38
CA LEU A 108 3.09 4.47 -9.39
C LEU A 108 4.12 3.43 -8.96
N ILE A 109 4.27 3.23 -7.65
CA ILE A 109 5.07 2.14 -7.10
C ILE A 109 4.14 1.13 -6.43
N LEU A 110 4.24 -0.12 -6.86
CA LEU A 110 3.52 -1.25 -6.28
C LEU A 110 4.49 -2.15 -5.54
N GLY A 111 4.28 -2.33 -4.24
CA GLY A 111 5.17 -3.12 -3.38
C GLY A 111 4.42 -4.10 -2.48
N CYS A 112 5.02 -5.26 -2.23
CA CYS A 112 4.44 -6.30 -1.37
C CYS A 112 3.06 -6.80 -1.81
N LEU A 113 2.69 -6.65 -3.07
CA LEU A 113 1.42 -7.14 -3.58
C LEU A 113 1.59 -8.58 -4.09
N GLU A 114 0.59 -9.43 -3.88
CA GLU A 114 0.60 -10.78 -4.43
C GLU A 114 0.31 -10.77 -5.94
N ASN A 115 1.07 -11.56 -6.71
CA ASN A 115 1.12 -11.48 -8.18
C ASN A 115 -0.17 -11.86 -8.93
N LYS A 116 -1.17 -12.48 -8.30
CA LYS A 116 -2.25 -13.18 -9.03
C LYS A 116 -3.14 -12.23 -9.86
N ASN A 117 -3.31 -10.99 -9.43
CA ASN A 117 -4.18 -10.01 -10.12
C ASN A 117 -3.44 -8.76 -10.61
N LEU A 118 -2.13 -8.64 -10.37
CA LEU A 118 -1.35 -7.46 -10.78
C LEU A 118 -1.15 -7.40 -12.29
N CYS A 119 -0.93 -8.54 -12.97
CA CYS A 119 -0.72 -8.58 -14.42
C CYS A 119 -1.88 -7.93 -15.19
N LYS A 120 -3.12 -8.36 -14.91
CA LYS A 120 -4.34 -7.79 -15.52
C LYS A 120 -4.55 -6.31 -15.22
N LEU A 121 -4.01 -5.85 -14.10
CA LEU A 121 -4.15 -4.47 -13.68
C LEU A 121 -3.12 -3.58 -14.39
N ILE A 122 -1.86 -4.01 -14.50
CA ILE A 122 -0.80 -3.28 -15.21
C ILE A 122 -1.16 -3.07 -16.67
N GLU A 123 -1.76 -4.07 -17.33
CA GLU A 123 -2.22 -3.96 -18.72
C GLU A 123 -3.26 -2.83 -18.94
N LYS A 124 -3.93 -2.39 -17.88
CA LYS A 124 -4.96 -1.35 -17.93
C LYS A 124 -4.51 0.00 -17.38
N LEU A 125 -3.28 0.08 -16.86
CA LEU A 125 -2.73 1.31 -16.31
C LEU A 125 -2.00 2.09 -17.40
N ASP A 126 -2.45 3.32 -17.65
CA ASP A 126 -1.76 4.28 -18.53
C ASP A 126 -0.63 5.05 -17.81
N ILE A 127 -0.32 4.68 -16.56
CA ILE A 127 0.68 5.34 -15.72
C ILE A 127 1.93 4.47 -15.61
N PRO A 128 3.13 5.03 -15.80
CA PRO A 128 4.38 4.31 -15.55
C PRO A 128 4.41 3.70 -14.14
N THR A 129 4.55 2.38 -14.08
CA THR A 129 4.39 1.61 -12.84
C THR A 129 5.65 0.78 -12.55
N LEU A 130 6.22 0.95 -11.36
CA LEU A 130 7.31 0.13 -10.84
C LEU A 130 6.77 -0.93 -9.89
N ILE A 131 7.10 -2.19 -10.15
CA ILE A 131 6.71 -3.31 -9.29
C ILE A 131 7.93 -3.81 -8.54
N VAL A 132 7.85 -3.74 -7.22
CA VAL A 132 8.88 -4.24 -6.32
C VAL A 132 8.42 -5.56 -5.73
N LYS A 133 9.01 -6.65 -6.22
CA LYS A 133 8.83 -7.98 -5.63
C LYS A 133 9.61 -8.08 -4.31
N ASN A 134 8.98 -8.68 -3.30
CA ASN A 134 9.65 -9.01 -2.04
C ASN A 134 10.82 -9.96 -2.27
#